data_AF-C4JNT1-F1
#
_entry.id   AF-C4JNT1-F1
#
_cell.length_a   1.000
_cell.length_b   1.000
_cell.length_c   1.000
_cell.angle_alpha   90.00
_cell.angle_beta   90.00
_cell.angle_gamma   90.00
#
_symmetry.space_group_name_H-M   'P 1'
#
loop_
_entity.id
_entity.type
_entity.pdbx_description
1 polymer ?
#
loop_
_entity_poly.entity_id
_entity_poly.type
_entity_poly.pdbx_seq_one_letter_code
_entity_poly.pdbx_strand_id
1 'polypeptide(L)'
;MPDALSKTVPIWSAVMNKSLFPEKPASHHVQFPPRLLGASEKSQIQSRIDGFVAAFKGLGLDLEALKRRMGKPVRLEWATREYPLPECTNDMEYHLIVLCSASKRVRGAEMSEGGYIQGAGDDSEGWAYGLTPDIFWKEKDILLSTGEESLPGLIEGLLQKQRQAVSTEQATVISPTKNVFIGKSESLNDPAISFDLIIDCHGDPDSSQGTRLNLGCGTGKLGSRNLRKVLDRVEEFIPNHLNKDSSQSLLVACDTGKDLSVGTALMILCSFFNDDGKLSFTSKSPI
;
A
#
# COMPACT_ATOMS: atom_id res chain seq x y z
N MET A 1 6.32 -5.63 22.34
CA MET A 1 6.85 -5.79 20.98
C MET A 1 5.90 -6.65 20.16
N PRO A 2 5.53 -6.21 18.94
CA PRO A 2 4.67 -6.97 18.03
C PRO A 2 5.32 -8.24 17.47
N ASP A 3 4.50 -9.16 16.96
CA ASP A 3 4.95 -10.41 16.32
C ASP A 3 5.79 -10.14 15.06
N ALA A 4 5.49 -9.06 14.33
CA ALA A 4 6.29 -8.64 13.18
C ALA A 4 7.77 -8.42 13.54
N LEU A 5 8.05 -7.72 14.64
CA LEU A 5 9.41 -7.37 15.09
C LEU A 5 10.08 -8.49 15.89
N SER A 6 9.31 -9.43 16.44
CA SER A 6 9.84 -10.50 17.29
C SER A 6 9.97 -11.85 16.60
N LYS A 7 9.22 -12.08 15.51
CA LYS A 7 9.16 -13.36 14.81
C LYS A 7 9.29 -13.18 13.30
N THR A 8 8.44 -12.37 12.66
CA THR A 8 8.39 -12.29 11.19
C THR A 8 9.70 -11.80 10.58
N VAL A 9 10.22 -10.64 11.03
CA VAL A 9 11.49 -10.11 10.53
C VAL A 9 12.68 -11.03 10.90
N PRO A 10 12.78 -11.57 12.12
CA PRO A 10 13.75 -12.63 12.45
C PRO A 10 13.75 -13.85 11.53
N ILE A 11 12.57 -14.42 11.25
CA ILE A 11 12.42 -15.58 10.37
C ILE A 11 12.88 -15.20 8.96
N TRP A 12 12.40 -14.07 8.44
CA TRP A 12 12.78 -13.57 7.13
C TRP A 12 14.29 -13.36 7.01
N SER A 13 14.91 -12.69 8.00
CA SER A 13 16.35 -12.44 8.02
C SER A 13 17.15 -13.75 8.01
N ALA A 14 16.75 -14.75 8.79
CA ALA A 14 17.40 -16.06 8.80
C ALA A 14 17.31 -16.78 7.45
N VAL A 15 16.12 -16.76 6.82
CA VAL A 15 15.90 -17.36 5.49
C VAL A 15 16.76 -16.65 4.44
N MET A 16 16.79 -15.33 4.43
CA MET A 16 17.59 -14.53 3.50
C MET A 16 19.09 -14.79 3.69
N ASN A 17 19.59 -14.74 4.93
CA ASN A 17 20.99 -14.98 5.24
C ASN A 17 21.43 -16.39 4.81
N LYS A 18 20.62 -17.41 5.15
CA LYS A 18 20.91 -18.80 4.80
C LYS A 18 20.82 -19.09 3.31
N SER A 19 19.92 -18.40 2.60
CA SER A 19 19.74 -18.60 1.16
C SER A 19 20.81 -17.89 0.32
N LEU A 20 21.19 -16.67 0.70
CA LEU A 20 22.07 -15.81 -0.10
C LEU A 20 23.54 -15.85 0.33
N PHE A 21 23.83 -16.17 1.59
CA PHE A 21 25.19 -16.19 2.14
C PHE A 21 25.52 -17.55 2.77
N PRO A 22 25.50 -18.66 2.00
CA PRO A 22 25.82 -20.00 2.50
C PRO A 22 27.22 -20.08 3.09
N GLU A 23 28.16 -19.25 2.64
CA GLU A 23 29.53 -19.15 3.14
C GLU A 23 29.66 -18.49 4.51
N LYS A 24 28.58 -17.91 5.08
CA LYS A 24 28.58 -17.26 6.40
C LYS A 24 27.63 -17.97 7.40
N PRO A 25 27.94 -19.19 7.88
CA PRO A 25 27.06 -19.96 8.79
C PRO A 25 26.66 -19.21 10.07
N ALA A 26 27.54 -18.36 10.60
CA ALA A 26 27.27 -17.56 11.80
C ALA A 26 26.03 -16.64 11.66
N SER A 27 25.63 -16.32 10.43
CA SER A 27 24.47 -15.47 10.12
C SER A 27 23.16 -16.23 9.92
N HIS A 28 23.18 -17.58 9.93
CA HIS A 28 22.03 -18.42 9.56
C HIS A 28 21.04 -18.64 10.71
N HIS A 29 21.46 -18.43 11.95
CA HIS A 29 20.60 -18.62 13.12
C HIS A 29 19.51 -17.56 13.18
N VAL A 30 18.31 -17.96 13.64
CA VAL A 30 17.23 -17.01 13.87
C VAL A 30 17.62 -16.09 15.03
N GLN A 31 17.62 -14.80 14.75
CA GLN A 31 17.96 -13.77 15.73
C GLN A 31 16.71 -13.41 16.52
N PHE A 32 16.64 -13.80 17.79
CA PHE A 32 15.46 -13.56 18.62
C PHE A 32 15.66 -12.39 19.57
N PRO A 33 14.59 -11.61 19.84
CA PRO A 33 14.66 -10.56 20.84
C PRO A 33 14.96 -11.10 22.25
N PRO A 34 15.65 -10.32 23.10
CA PRO A 34 15.95 -10.73 24.47
C PRO A 34 14.67 -10.99 25.28
N ARG A 35 14.64 -12.14 25.96
CA ARG A 35 13.64 -12.53 26.99
C ARG A 35 12.16 -12.48 26.59
N LEU A 36 11.84 -12.40 25.29
CA LEU A 36 10.44 -12.34 24.84
C LEU A 36 9.82 -13.71 24.53
N LEU A 37 10.60 -14.61 23.93
CA LEU A 37 10.13 -15.92 23.43
C LEU A 37 10.67 -17.05 24.32
N GLY A 38 9.81 -18.03 24.61
CA GLY A 38 10.18 -19.24 25.35
C GLY A 38 11.06 -20.19 24.52
N ALA A 39 11.79 -21.10 25.19
CA ALA A 39 12.69 -22.05 24.52
C ALA A 39 11.96 -22.97 23.52
N SER A 40 10.75 -23.43 23.87
CA SER A 40 9.94 -24.28 22.99
C SER A 40 9.56 -23.56 21.70
N GLU A 41 9.08 -22.31 21.79
CA GLU A 41 8.70 -21.51 20.63
C GLU A 41 9.91 -21.21 19.73
N LYS A 42 11.05 -20.84 20.32
CA LYS A 42 12.31 -20.66 19.58
C LYS A 42 12.71 -21.92 18.81
N SER A 43 12.62 -23.09 19.45
CA SER A 43 12.93 -24.38 18.83
C SER A 43 12.00 -24.69 17.64
N GLN A 44 10.70 -24.48 17.82
CA GLN A 44 9.70 -24.70 16.76
C GLN A 44 9.85 -23.74 15.58
N ILE A 45 10.25 -22.49 15.83
CA ILE A 45 10.57 -21.54 14.75
C ILE A 45 11.82 -22.00 14.02
N GLN A 46 12.88 -22.35 14.76
CA GLN A 46 14.17 -22.75 14.18
C GLN A 46 14.05 -24.00 13.31
N SER A 47 13.22 -24.98 13.71
CA SER A 47 13.00 -26.22 12.94
C SER A 47 12.28 -26.01 11.61
N ARG A 48 11.56 -24.89 11.45
CA ARG A 48 10.85 -24.56 10.19
C ARG A 48 11.70 -23.79 9.18
N ILE A 49 12.84 -23.23 9.59
CA ILE A 49 13.66 -22.37 8.73
C ILE A 49 14.13 -23.09 7.47
N ASP A 50 14.53 -24.36 7.56
CA ASP A 50 14.99 -25.10 6.39
C ASP A 50 13.88 -25.32 5.35
N GLY A 51 12.65 -25.55 5.81
CA GLY A 51 11.48 -25.60 4.95
C GLY A 51 11.21 -24.26 4.25
N PHE A 52 11.35 -23.14 4.96
CA PHE A 52 11.19 -21.82 4.38
C PHE A 52 12.30 -21.46 3.39
N VAL A 53 13.54 -21.89 3.64
CA VAL A 53 14.65 -21.76 2.68
C VAL A 53 14.36 -22.56 1.41
N ALA A 54 13.86 -23.78 1.53
CA ALA A 54 13.47 -24.59 0.37
C ALA A 54 12.34 -23.91 -0.42
N ALA A 55 11.30 -23.43 0.25
CA ALA A 55 10.19 -22.70 -0.38
C ALA A 55 10.67 -21.42 -1.09
N PHE A 56 11.54 -20.64 -0.46
CA PHE A 56 12.11 -19.42 -1.05
C PHE A 56 12.93 -19.73 -2.31
N LYS A 57 13.78 -20.76 -2.29
CA LYS A 57 14.53 -21.21 -3.46
C LYS A 57 13.63 -21.75 -4.57
N GLY A 58 12.49 -22.33 -4.22
CA GLY A 58 11.47 -22.81 -5.16
C GLY A 58 10.76 -21.72 -5.95
N LEU A 59 10.91 -20.43 -5.59
CA LEU A 59 10.31 -19.30 -6.31
C LEU A 59 10.97 -19.03 -7.67
N GLY A 60 12.09 -19.68 -8.00
CA GLY A 60 12.78 -19.49 -9.28
C GLY A 60 13.46 -18.12 -9.43
N LEU A 61 13.84 -17.49 -8.31
CA LEU A 61 14.51 -16.19 -8.30
C LEU A 61 15.99 -16.31 -8.67
N ASP A 62 16.56 -15.26 -9.29
CA ASP A 62 18.00 -15.15 -9.47
C ASP A 62 18.69 -14.81 -8.13
N LEU A 63 19.11 -15.85 -7.41
CA LEU A 63 19.74 -15.73 -6.11
C LEU A 63 21.09 -15.02 -6.17
N GLU A 64 21.84 -15.14 -7.27
CA GLU A 64 23.14 -14.48 -7.42
C GLU A 64 22.98 -12.98 -7.65
N ALA A 65 21.99 -12.57 -8.45
CA ALA A 65 21.63 -11.16 -8.58
C ALA A 65 21.14 -10.58 -7.24
N LEU A 66 20.28 -11.30 -6.50
CA LEU A 66 19.82 -10.88 -5.18
C LEU A 66 20.96 -10.77 -4.17
N LYS A 67 21.88 -11.75 -4.14
CA LYS A 67 23.08 -11.74 -3.31
C LYS A 67 23.94 -10.52 -3.62
N ARG A 68 24.18 -10.23 -4.90
CA ARG A 68 24.97 -9.06 -5.34
C ARG A 68 24.33 -7.73 -4.93
N ARG A 69 22.99 -7.63 -5.02
CA ARG A 69 22.24 -6.44 -4.58
C ARG A 69 22.27 -6.26 -3.06
N MET A 70 22.15 -7.35 -2.31
CA MET A 70 22.24 -7.33 -0.85
C MET A 70 23.67 -7.02 -0.38
N GLY A 71 24.68 -7.65 -0.98
CA GLY A 71 26.09 -7.47 -0.68
C GLY A 71 26.56 -8.06 0.67
N LYS A 72 25.78 -7.90 1.74
CA LYS A 72 26.08 -8.35 3.10
C LYS A 72 24.87 -9.01 3.76
N PRO A 73 25.06 -9.96 4.71
CA PRO A 73 23.97 -10.54 5.48
C PRO A 73 23.33 -9.51 6.42
N VAL A 74 22.13 -9.82 6.91
CA VAL A 74 21.37 -8.97 7.83
C VAL A 74 21.63 -9.36 9.28
N ARG A 75 21.90 -8.36 10.12
CA ARG A 75 21.96 -8.45 11.58
C ARG A 75 20.79 -7.68 12.17
N LEU A 76 20.13 -8.26 13.17
CA LEU A 76 19.02 -7.63 13.87
C LEU A 76 19.45 -7.18 15.26
N GLU A 77 19.01 -5.98 15.64
CA GLU A 77 19.06 -5.49 17.01
C GLU A 77 17.68 -4.92 17.38
N TRP A 78 17.37 -4.86 18.68
CA TRP A 78 16.07 -4.38 19.17
C TRP A 78 16.25 -3.13 20.02
N ALA A 79 15.48 -2.09 19.68
CA ALA A 79 15.38 -0.88 20.48
C ALA A 79 13.96 -0.77 21.02
N THR A 80 13.81 -0.70 22.34
CA THR A 80 12.51 -0.54 22.99
C THR A 80 12.65 0.44 24.17
N ARG A 81 11.58 0.68 24.93
CA ARG A 81 11.71 1.43 26.19
C ARG A 81 12.59 0.74 27.23
N GLU A 82 12.81 -0.56 27.10
CA GLU A 82 13.63 -1.38 28.00
C GLU A 82 15.04 -1.62 27.43
N TYR A 83 15.20 -1.54 26.10
CA TYR A 83 16.45 -1.78 25.40
C TYR A 83 16.88 -0.50 24.66
N PRO A 84 17.96 0.17 25.06
CA PRO A 84 18.41 1.39 24.40
C PRO A 84 18.78 1.11 22.93
N LEU A 85 18.88 2.17 22.13
CA LEU A 85 19.39 2.04 20.76
C LEU A 85 20.81 1.46 20.80
N PRO A 86 21.12 0.49 19.92
CA PRO A 86 22.48 -0.05 19.80
C PRO A 86 23.42 1.02 19.24
N GLU A 87 24.70 0.95 19.61
CA GLU A 87 25.74 1.77 18.99
C GLU A 87 25.95 1.30 17.53
N CYS A 88 25.67 2.18 16.58
CA CYS A 88 25.89 1.91 15.16
C CYS A 88 27.32 2.32 14.77
N THR A 89 28.15 1.36 14.33
CA THR A 89 29.45 1.65 13.71
C THR A 89 29.36 1.54 12.18
N ASN A 90 30.12 2.35 11.46
CA ASN A 90 29.98 2.47 10.00
C ASN A 90 30.65 1.34 9.20
N ASP A 91 31.42 0.45 9.85
CA ASP A 91 32.20 -0.61 9.19
C ASP A 91 31.78 -2.04 9.61
N MET A 92 30.49 -2.33 9.53
CA MET A 92 29.97 -3.67 9.82
C MET A 92 30.06 -4.60 8.59
N GLU A 93 30.41 -5.86 8.81
CA GLU A 93 30.37 -6.93 7.77
C GLU A 93 28.94 -7.40 7.43
N TYR A 94 27.94 -6.69 7.94
CA TYR A 94 26.52 -6.97 7.83
C TYR A 94 25.71 -5.67 7.71
N HIS A 95 24.48 -5.79 7.23
CA HIS A 95 23.47 -4.73 7.32
C HIS A 95 22.77 -4.81 8.67
N LEU A 96 22.90 -3.77 9.48
CA LEU A 96 22.21 -3.67 10.76
C LEU A 96 20.79 -3.16 10.54
N ILE A 97 19.79 -3.95 10.92
CA ILE A 97 18.38 -3.54 10.99
C ILE A 97 18.00 -3.43 12.46
N VAL A 98 17.65 -2.22 12.90
CA VAL A 98 17.19 -1.96 14.27
C VAL A 98 15.66 -2.03 14.31
N LEU A 99 15.15 -3.05 14.98
CA LEU A 99 13.72 -3.28 15.17
C LEU A 99 13.24 -2.48 16.38
N CYS A 100 12.72 -1.29 16.10
CA CYS A 100 12.31 -0.31 17.12
C CYS A 100 10.83 -0.46 17.52
N SER A 101 10.57 -0.47 18.83
CA SER A 101 9.22 -0.39 19.41
C SER A 101 9.20 0.68 20.50
N ALA A 102 8.79 1.90 20.14
CA ALA A 102 8.66 3.01 21.08
C ALA A 102 7.49 2.82 22.08
N SER A 103 6.49 2.01 21.73
CA SER A 103 5.29 1.81 22.55
C SER A 103 5.48 0.77 23.66
N LYS A 104 4.89 1.04 24.84
CA LYS A 104 4.81 0.06 25.95
C LYS A 104 3.82 -1.05 25.57
N ARG A 105 4.21 -2.32 25.76
CA ARG A 105 3.26 -3.44 25.67
C ARG A 105 2.42 -3.49 26.94
N VAL A 106 1.16 -3.12 26.83
CA VAL A 106 0.14 -3.32 27.85
C VAL A 106 -0.48 -4.72 27.74
N ARG A 107 -0.67 -5.40 28.88
CA ARG A 107 -1.36 -6.70 28.96
C ARG A 107 -2.82 -6.41 29.33
N GLY A 108 -3.69 -6.17 28.36
CA GLY A 108 -5.09 -5.83 28.59
C GLY A 108 -5.80 -5.32 27.33
N ALA A 109 -7.12 -5.18 27.42
CA ALA A 109 -7.97 -4.54 26.40
C ALA A 109 -8.22 -3.05 26.76
N GLU A 110 -8.76 -2.30 25.79
CA GLU A 110 -8.99 -0.84 25.75
C GLU A 110 -9.32 -0.13 27.07
N MET A 111 -10.09 -0.78 27.95
CA MET A 111 -10.62 -0.16 29.17
C MET A 111 -9.62 0.01 30.32
N SER A 112 -8.52 -0.76 30.37
CA SER A 112 -7.63 -0.75 31.54
C SER A 112 -6.52 0.30 31.47
N GLU A 113 -6.24 0.89 30.30
CA GLU A 113 -5.03 1.69 30.04
C GLU A 113 -5.31 2.92 29.16
N GLY A 114 -6.41 3.63 29.41
CA GLY A 114 -6.71 4.91 28.77
C GLY A 114 -7.03 4.84 27.27
N GLY A 115 -7.55 3.70 26.78
CA GLY A 115 -8.00 3.54 25.40
C GLY A 115 -6.91 3.24 24.36
N TYR A 116 -5.64 3.01 24.77
CA TYR A 116 -4.59 2.65 23.80
C TYR A 116 -4.78 1.21 23.27
N ILE A 117 -4.97 1.09 21.96
CA ILE A 117 -5.06 -0.18 21.24
C ILE A 117 -3.70 -0.49 20.59
N GLN A 118 -3.12 -1.64 20.92
CA GLN A 118 -1.89 -2.10 20.27
C GLN A 118 -2.13 -2.31 18.78
N GLY A 119 -1.34 -1.63 17.94
CA GLY A 119 -1.48 -1.65 16.49
C GLY A 119 -2.26 -0.47 15.90
N ALA A 120 -2.91 0.36 16.71
CA ALA A 120 -3.65 1.52 16.20
C ALA A 120 -2.76 2.59 15.54
N GLY A 121 -1.46 2.62 15.85
CA GLY A 121 -0.50 3.54 15.20
C GLY A 121 -0.19 3.20 13.74
N ASP A 122 -0.62 2.05 13.22
CA ASP A 122 -0.40 1.64 11.83
C ASP A 122 -1.42 2.27 10.86
N ASP A 123 -2.57 2.75 11.36
CA ASP A 123 -3.58 3.44 10.54
C ASP A 123 -3.24 4.93 10.43
N SER A 124 -2.19 5.24 9.67
CA SER A 124 -1.74 6.62 9.43
C SER A 124 -2.81 7.52 8.83
N GLU A 125 -3.79 6.96 8.11
CA GLU A 125 -4.92 7.72 7.56
C GLU A 125 -5.75 8.40 8.67
N GLY A 126 -5.83 7.78 9.86
CA GLY A 126 -6.61 8.27 10.99
C GLY A 126 -5.97 9.41 11.79
N TRP A 127 -4.65 9.58 11.73
CA TRP A 127 -3.92 10.55 12.56
C TRP A 127 -2.96 11.48 11.79
N ALA A 128 -2.66 11.19 10.52
CA ALA A 128 -1.76 12.03 9.72
C ALA A 128 -2.43 13.29 9.14
N TYR A 129 -3.75 13.46 9.28
CA TYR A 129 -4.51 14.58 8.68
C TYR A 129 -4.26 14.73 7.16
N GLY A 130 -4.00 13.62 6.46
CA GLY A 130 -3.69 13.63 5.03
C GLY A 130 -2.25 14.02 4.67
N LEU A 131 -1.37 14.24 5.66
CA LEU A 131 0.04 14.53 5.46
C LEU A 131 0.73 13.36 4.73
N THR A 132 1.35 13.66 3.59
CA THR A 132 2.11 12.66 2.82
C THR A 132 3.59 12.70 3.21
N PRO A 133 4.35 11.59 2.99
CA PRO A 133 5.79 11.57 3.24
C PRO A 133 6.55 12.71 2.53
N ASP A 134 6.17 13.03 1.29
CA ASP A 134 6.82 14.08 0.51
C ASP A 134 6.67 15.47 1.15
N ILE A 135 5.47 15.79 1.64
CA ILE A 135 5.21 17.04 2.36
C ILE A 135 5.96 17.03 3.69
N PHE A 136 5.90 15.92 4.43
CA PHE A 136 6.58 15.80 5.72
C PHE A 136 8.09 16.06 5.59
N TRP A 137 8.77 15.41 4.64
CA TRP A 137 10.21 15.57 4.49
C TRP A 137 10.60 16.96 3.99
N LYS A 138 9.77 17.57 3.15
CA LYS A 138 9.98 18.94 2.67
C LYS A 138 9.83 19.99 3.77
N GLU A 139 8.83 19.81 4.64
CA GLU A 139 8.44 20.79 5.67
C GLU A 139 8.83 20.33 7.08
N LYS A 140 9.77 19.38 7.18
CA LYS A 140 10.12 18.63 8.40
C LYS A 140 10.40 19.54 9.59
N ASP A 141 11.25 20.54 9.40
CA ASP A 141 11.70 21.39 10.51
C ASP A 141 10.55 22.24 11.06
N ILE A 142 9.64 22.70 10.19
CA ILE A 142 8.44 23.45 10.58
C ILE A 142 7.47 22.54 11.30
N LEU A 143 7.21 21.34 10.77
CA LEU A 143 6.33 20.35 11.40
C LEU A 143 6.83 19.91 12.78
N LEU A 144 8.13 19.65 12.93
CA LEU A 144 8.71 19.21 14.20
C LEU A 144 8.85 20.34 15.24
N SER A 145 8.85 21.61 14.82
CA SER A 145 8.91 22.78 15.73
C SER A 145 7.53 23.35 16.07
N THR A 146 6.47 22.95 15.36
CA THR A 146 5.10 23.40 15.58
C THR A 146 4.47 22.66 16.76
N GLY A 147 3.80 23.40 17.66
CA GLY A 147 3.08 22.82 18.79
C GLY A 147 1.91 21.93 18.35
N GLU A 148 1.62 20.88 19.12
CA GLU A 148 0.63 19.84 18.79
C GLU A 148 -0.75 20.40 18.42
N GLU A 149 -1.23 21.42 19.15
CA GLU A 149 -2.52 22.06 18.89
C GLU A 149 -2.62 22.77 17.53
N SER A 150 -1.49 23.22 16.99
CA SER A 150 -1.42 23.94 15.71
C SER A 150 -1.09 23.04 14.51
N LEU A 151 -0.69 21.79 14.75
CA LEU A 151 -0.32 20.85 13.68
C LEU A 151 -1.46 20.58 12.68
N PRO A 152 -2.71 20.33 13.09
CA PRO A 152 -3.79 20.04 12.14
C PRO A 152 -3.99 21.17 11.12
N GLY A 153 -4.03 22.44 11.59
CA GLY A 153 -4.19 23.60 10.72
C GLY A 153 -2.99 23.86 9.81
N LEU A 154 -1.77 23.61 10.30
CA LEU A 154 -0.57 23.68 9.47
C LEU A 154 -0.60 22.64 8.34
N ILE A 155 -0.91 21.38 8.67
CA ILE A 155 -1.00 20.29 7.69
C ILE A 155 -2.04 20.62 6.62
N GLU A 156 -3.21 21.11 7.02
CA GLU A 156 -4.25 21.55 6.08
C GLU A 156 -3.74 22.63 5.11
N GLY A 157 -3.05 23.65 5.63
CA GLY A 157 -2.47 24.72 4.81
C GLY A 157 -1.40 24.21 3.84
N LEU A 158 -0.56 23.25 4.24
CA LEU A 158 0.43 22.62 3.37
C LEU A 158 -0.21 21.82 2.24
N LEU A 159 -1.28 21.07 2.55
CA LEU A 159 -2.05 20.31 1.56
C LEU A 159 -2.72 21.23 0.54
N GLN A 160 -3.30 22.35 0.97
CA GLN A 160 -3.89 23.33 0.06
C GLN A 160 -2.85 23.93 -0.89
N LYS A 161 -1.67 24.33 -0.37
CA LYS A 161 -0.57 24.83 -1.20
C LYS A 161 -0.13 23.82 -2.25
N GLN A 162 -0.03 22.53 -1.88
CA GLN A 162 0.33 21.48 -2.82
C GLN A 162 -0.76 21.26 -3.89
N ARG A 163 -2.04 21.27 -3.50
CA ARG A 163 -3.16 21.15 -4.45
C ARG A 163 -3.16 22.28 -5.49
N GLN A 164 -2.84 23.50 -5.07
CA GLN A 164 -2.72 24.66 -5.97
C GLN A 164 -1.49 24.57 -6.90
N ALA A 165 -0.42 23.90 -6.48
CA ALA A 165 0.79 23.73 -7.30
C ALA A 165 0.69 22.59 -8.32
N VAL A 166 -0.21 21.61 -8.12
CA VAL A 166 -0.35 20.40 -8.95
C VAL A 166 -1.46 20.53 -10.02
N SER A 167 -2.11 21.69 -10.15
CA SER A 167 -3.22 21.87 -11.09
C SER A 167 -2.73 22.08 -12.54
N THR A 168 -2.63 20.99 -13.31
CA THR A 168 -2.84 21.06 -14.77
C THR A 168 -3.20 19.72 -15.44
N GLU A 169 -2.93 18.56 -14.84
CA GLU A 169 -3.32 17.27 -15.43
C GLU A 169 -4.69 16.81 -14.89
N GLN A 170 -5.72 16.94 -15.73
CA GLN A 170 -7.12 16.71 -15.37
C GLN A 170 -7.53 15.21 -15.44
N ALA A 171 -6.82 14.40 -16.23
CA ALA A 171 -6.98 12.95 -16.29
C ALA A 171 -5.67 12.28 -16.74
N THR A 172 -5.39 11.09 -16.21
CA THR A 172 -4.20 10.29 -16.52
C THR A 172 -4.61 9.05 -17.30
N VAL A 173 -3.99 8.82 -18.47
CA VAL A 173 -4.19 7.58 -19.24
C VAL A 173 -3.51 6.39 -18.56
N ILE A 174 -4.17 5.25 -18.52
CA ILE A 174 -3.60 4.02 -17.96
C ILE A 174 -2.87 3.26 -19.07
N SER A 175 -1.55 3.38 -19.13
CA SER A 175 -0.74 2.58 -20.06
C SER A 175 -0.79 1.08 -19.70
N PRO A 176 -0.76 0.15 -20.67
CA PRO A 176 -0.61 0.35 -22.12
C PRO A 176 -1.91 0.66 -22.89
N THR A 177 -3.05 0.81 -22.21
CA THR A 177 -4.30 1.23 -22.89
C THR A 177 -4.13 2.61 -23.49
N LYS A 178 -4.91 2.90 -24.53
CA LYS A 178 -4.88 4.20 -25.22
C LYS A 178 -6.12 5.04 -24.97
N ASN A 179 -7.14 4.43 -24.37
CA ASN A 179 -8.47 4.99 -24.26
C ASN A 179 -9.07 4.89 -22.86
N VAL A 180 -8.38 4.35 -21.85
CA VAL A 180 -8.86 4.30 -20.46
C VAL A 180 -8.10 5.33 -19.62
N PHE A 181 -8.86 6.21 -18.97
CA PHE A 181 -8.35 7.33 -18.19
C PHE A 181 -8.88 7.28 -16.76
N ILE A 182 -8.06 7.71 -15.81
CA ILE A 182 -8.48 8.01 -14.43
C ILE A 182 -8.42 9.51 -14.21
N GLY A 183 -9.48 10.08 -13.64
CA GLY A 183 -9.52 11.51 -13.34
C GLY A 183 -10.23 11.82 -12.03
N LYS A 184 -10.35 13.11 -11.75
CA LYS A 184 -11.10 13.62 -10.60
C LYS A 184 -12.54 13.94 -11.01
N SER A 185 -13.49 13.82 -10.10
CA SER A 185 -14.88 14.21 -10.37
C SER A 185 -15.02 15.70 -10.72
N GLU A 186 -14.13 16.56 -10.20
CA GLU A 186 -14.04 17.98 -10.59
C GLU A 186 -13.79 18.17 -12.10
N SER A 187 -13.04 17.25 -12.72
CA SER A 187 -12.71 17.28 -14.15
C SER A 187 -13.93 17.03 -15.04
N LEU A 188 -15.01 16.46 -14.49
CA LEU A 188 -16.27 16.25 -15.21
C LEU A 188 -17.06 17.54 -15.45
N ASN A 189 -16.74 18.60 -14.71
CA ASN A 189 -17.42 19.90 -14.83
C ASN A 189 -16.76 20.82 -15.86
N ASP A 190 -15.64 20.41 -16.45
CA ASP A 190 -14.94 21.18 -17.48
C ASP A 190 -15.53 20.87 -18.86
N PRO A 191 -16.27 21.81 -19.48
CA PRO A 191 -16.88 21.59 -20.80
C PRO A 191 -15.85 21.44 -21.93
N ALA A 192 -14.56 21.74 -21.70
CA ALA A 192 -13.49 21.53 -22.67
C ALA A 192 -13.04 20.07 -22.75
N ILE A 193 -13.39 19.23 -21.77
CA ILE A 193 -12.98 17.83 -21.68
C ILE A 193 -14.15 16.94 -22.04
N SER A 194 -14.17 16.42 -23.27
CA SER A 194 -15.15 15.43 -23.71
C SER A 194 -14.52 14.04 -23.75
N PHE A 195 -15.03 13.13 -22.91
CA PHE A 195 -14.81 11.69 -23.06
C PHE A 195 -16.06 11.06 -23.67
N ASP A 196 -15.87 10.02 -24.49
CA ASP A 196 -16.98 9.31 -25.13
C ASP A 196 -17.82 8.56 -24.10
N LEU A 197 -17.18 8.05 -23.03
CA LEU A 197 -17.78 7.31 -21.93
C LEU A 197 -17.26 7.82 -20.59
N ILE A 198 -18.15 7.94 -19.61
CA ILE A 198 -17.83 8.41 -18.26
C ILE A 198 -18.39 7.45 -17.22
N ILE A 199 -17.56 7.02 -16.28
CA ILE A 199 -17.96 6.35 -15.05
C ILE A 199 -17.63 7.27 -13.88
N ASP A 200 -18.66 7.80 -13.24
CA ASP A 200 -18.54 8.64 -12.04
C ASP A 200 -18.85 7.80 -10.79
N CYS A 201 -17.83 7.54 -9.98
CA CYS A 201 -17.96 6.70 -8.80
C CYS A 201 -18.92 7.29 -7.75
N HIS A 202 -19.05 8.62 -7.67
CA HIS A 202 -19.86 9.31 -6.65
C HIS A 202 -21.16 9.89 -7.20
N GLY A 203 -21.26 10.04 -8.51
CA GLY A 203 -22.44 10.59 -9.17
C GLY A 203 -23.73 9.89 -8.75
N ASP A 204 -24.83 10.64 -8.82
CA ASP A 204 -26.17 10.14 -8.53
C ASP A 204 -26.59 9.04 -9.53
N PRO A 205 -26.88 7.81 -9.07
CA PRO A 205 -27.28 6.70 -9.94
C PRO A 205 -28.47 7.02 -10.85
N ASP A 206 -29.45 7.79 -10.37
CA ASP A 206 -30.67 8.14 -11.12
C ASP A 206 -30.38 9.12 -12.27
N SER A 207 -29.23 9.80 -12.21
CA SER A 207 -28.75 10.71 -13.24
C SER A 207 -27.89 10.01 -14.32
N SER A 208 -27.80 8.68 -14.31
CA SER A 208 -27.08 7.92 -15.35
C SER A 208 -27.81 8.03 -16.70
N GLN A 209 -27.09 8.39 -17.77
CA GLN A 209 -27.68 8.53 -19.10
C GLN A 209 -26.70 8.11 -20.20
N GLY A 210 -27.14 7.22 -21.09
CA GLY A 210 -26.42 6.84 -22.31
C GLY A 210 -24.95 6.48 -22.04
N THR A 211 -24.06 7.42 -22.32
CA THR A 211 -22.60 7.33 -22.20
C THR A 211 -22.05 7.63 -20.80
N ARG A 212 -22.89 7.99 -19.83
CA ARG A 212 -22.49 8.25 -18.43
C ARG A 212 -23.13 7.27 -17.46
N LEU A 213 -22.29 6.55 -16.73
CA LEU A 213 -22.68 5.67 -15.62
C LEU A 213 -22.30 6.28 -14.28
N ASN A 214 -23.28 6.49 -13.42
CA ASN A 214 -23.08 6.99 -12.05
C ASN A 214 -23.28 5.87 -11.02
N LEU A 215 -22.28 5.64 -10.15
CA LEU A 215 -22.27 4.49 -9.24
C LEU A 215 -22.85 4.78 -7.84
N GLY A 216 -22.98 6.04 -7.43
CA GLY A 216 -23.55 6.42 -6.12
C GLY A 216 -22.77 5.90 -4.92
N CYS A 217 -21.45 5.71 -5.04
CA CYS A 217 -20.62 5.26 -3.93
C CYS A 217 -20.36 6.42 -2.95
N GLY A 218 -20.36 6.11 -1.65
CA GLY A 218 -19.90 7.05 -0.62
C GLY A 218 -18.38 7.24 -0.66
N THR A 219 -17.83 8.02 0.28
CA THR A 219 -16.39 8.26 0.38
C THR A 219 -15.70 7.26 1.33
N GLY A 220 -14.39 7.08 1.16
CA GLY A 220 -13.54 6.26 2.03
C GLY A 220 -13.97 4.80 2.16
N LYS A 221 -13.75 4.20 3.35
CA LYS A 221 -14.00 2.77 3.61
C LYS A 221 -15.45 2.34 3.33
N LEU A 222 -16.43 3.24 3.52
CA LEU A 222 -17.83 2.97 3.19
C LEU A 222 -18.04 2.92 1.66
N GLY A 223 -17.41 3.83 0.93
CA GLY A 223 -17.34 3.84 -0.52
C GLY A 223 -16.80 2.53 -1.09
N SER A 224 -15.66 2.05 -0.59
CA SER A 224 -15.04 0.81 -1.08
C SER A 224 -15.92 -0.43 -0.86
N ARG A 225 -16.73 -0.44 0.22
CA ARG A 225 -17.71 -1.52 0.48
C ARG A 225 -18.91 -1.42 -0.46
N ASN A 226 -19.39 -0.21 -0.75
CA ASN A 226 -20.50 0.02 -1.67
C ASN A 226 -20.11 -0.30 -3.11
N LEU A 227 -18.87 0.02 -3.51
CA LEU A 227 -18.36 -0.24 -4.85
C LEU A 227 -18.55 -1.71 -5.24
N ARG A 228 -18.21 -2.65 -4.34
CA ARG A 228 -18.37 -4.10 -4.58
C ARG A 228 -19.80 -4.52 -4.93
N LYS A 229 -20.81 -3.76 -4.50
CA LYS A 229 -22.23 -4.05 -4.74
C LYS A 229 -22.75 -3.51 -6.07
N VAL A 230 -21.97 -2.66 -6.73
CA VAL A 230 -22.38 -1.93 -7.96
C VAL A 230 -21.41 -2.15 -9.13
N LEU A 231 -20.40 -3.01 -8.97
CA LEU A 231 -19.44 -3.35 -10.03
C LEU A 231 -20.08 -4.14 -11.18
N ASP A 232 -21.17 -4.87 -10.91
CA ASP A 232 -22.01 -5.53 -11.91
C ASP A 232 -22.53 -4.54 -12.97
N ARG A 233 -22.92 -3.34 -12.55
CA ARG A 233 -23.34 -2.27 -13.48
C ARG A 233 -22.20 -1.82 -14.39
N VAL A 234 -20.96 -1.85 -13.92
CA VAL A 234 -19.78 -1.56 -14.73
C VAL A 234 -19.51 -2.71 -15.70
N GLU A 235 -19.64 -3.96 -15.24
CA GLU A 235 -19.49 -5.15 -16.08
C GLU A 235 -20.51 -5.20 -17.22
N GLU A 236 -21.72 -4.66 -17.02
CA GLU A 236 -22.72 -4.52 -18.08
C GLU A 236 -22.44 -3.31 -19.00
N PHE A 237 -22.04 -2.18 -18.42
CA PHE A 237 -21.83 -0.94 -19.16
C PHE A 237 -20.69 -1.03 -20.18
N ILE A 238 -19.59 -1.69 -19.82
CA ILE A 238 -18.38 -1.75 -20.67
C ILE A 238 -18.62 -2.50 -21.99
N PRO A 239 -19.12 -3.76 -21.99
CA PRO A 239 -19.42 -4.48 -23.23
C PRO A 239 -20.48 -3.78 -24.07
N ASN A 240 -21.45 -3.08 -23.47
CA ASN A 240 -22.52 -2.41 -24.22
C ASN A 240 -22.05 -1.20 -25.05
N HIS A 241 -20.88 -0.66 -24.74
CA HIS A 241 -20.27 0.48 -25.43
C HIS A 241 -18.99 0.10 -26.17
N LEU A 242 -17.99 -0.44 -25.47
CA LEU A 242 -16.68 -0.72 -26.05
C LEU A 242 -16.66 -1.89 -27.05
N ASN A 243 -17.69 -2.77 -27.09
CA ASN A 243 -17.86 -3.71 -28.20
C ASN A 243 -18.29 -3.03 -29.49
N LYS A 244 -19.07 -1.94 -29.41
CA LYS A 244 -19.55 -1.21 -30.58
C LYS A 244 -18.43 -0.41 -31.20
N ASP A 245 -17.63 0.24 -30.35
CA ASP A 245 -16.45 0.98 -30.76
C ASP A 245 -15.36 0.91 -29.68
N SER A 246 -14.36 0.07 -29.93
CA SER A 246 -13.21 -0.12 -29.06
C SER A 246 -12.26 1.08 -28.95
N SER A 247 -12.45 2.11 -29.79
CA SER A 247 -11.63 3.33 -29.79
C SER A 247 -12.19 4.43 -28.87
N GLN A 248 -13.42 4.26 -28.36
CA GLN A 248 -14.05 5.22 -27.46
C GLN A 248 -13.21 5.47 -26.21
N SER A 249 -13.06 6.74 -25.88
CA SER A 249 -12.37 7.23 -24.69
C SER A 249 -13.26 7.06 -23.46
N LEU A 250 -12.75 6.35 -22.45
CA LEU A 250 -13.42 6.06 -21.19
C LEU A 250 -12.69 6.78 -20.05
N LEU A 251 -13.41 7.64 -19.34
CA LEU A 251 -12.96 8.22 -18.08
C LEU A 251 -13.61 7.52 -16.89
N VAL A 252 -12.80 7.11 -15.92
CA VAL A 252 -13.26 6.65 -14.61
C VAL A 252 -12.85 7.69 -13.56
N ALA A 253 -13.82 8.30 -12.88
CA ALA A 253 -13.61 9.43 -12.00
C ALA A 253 -14.12 9.18 -10.57
N CYS A 254 -13.37 9.68 -9.60
CA CYS A 254 -13.78 9.81 -8.20
C CYS A 254 -13.18 11.11 -7.63
N ASP A 255 -13.46 11.48 -6.38
CA ASP A 255 -13.05 12.80 -5.84
C ASP A 255 -11.54 13.05 -5.95
N THR A 256 -10.74 12.03 -5.67
CA THR A 256 -9.27 12.14 -5.60
C THR A 256 -8.57 11.70 -6.89
N GLY A 257 -9.24 10.91 -7.74
CA GLY A 257 -8.62 10.16 -8.84
C GLY A 257 -7.63 9.08 -8.38
N LYS A 258 -7.67 8.69 -7.10
CA LYS A 258 -6.68 7.78 -6.47
C LYS A 258 -7.30 6.66 -5.62
N ASP A 259 -8.63 6.57 -5.56
CA ASP A 259 -9.35 5.63 -4.70
C ASP A 259 -10.33 4.78 -5.51
N LEU A 260 -11.63 5.04 -5.43
CA LEU A 260 -12.65 4.21 -6.08
C LEU A 260 -12.46 4.11 -7.60
N SER A 261 -12.04 5.20 -8.25
CA SER A 261 -11.77 5.19 -9.69
C SER A 261 -10.66 4.22 -10.08
N VAL A 262 -9.63 4.08 -9.24
CA VAL A 262 -8.54 3.11 -9.45
C VAL A 262 -9.07 1.69 -9.31
N GLY A 263 -9.88 1.42 -8.28
CA GLY A 263 -10.51 0.10 -8.08
C GLY A 263 -11.42 -0.29 -9.23
N THR A 264 -12.27 0.64 -9.69
CA THR A 264 -13.15 0.43 -10.85
C THR A 264 -12.35 0.23 -12.13
N ALA A 265 -11.34 1.07 -12.40
CA ALA A 265 -10.49 0.92 -13.58
C ALA A 265 -9.72 -0.40 -13.56
N LEU A 266 -9.20 -0.83 -12.40
CA LEU A 266 -8.52 -2.11 -12.26
C LEU A 266 -9.45 -3.29 -12.58
N MET A 267 -10.70 -3.25 -12.12
CA MET A 267 -11.69 -4.27 -12.49
C MET A 267 -11.88 -4.30 -14.00
N ILE A 268 -12.08 -3.14 -14.63
CA ILE A 268 -12.27 -3.04 -16.09
C ILE A 268 -11.08 -3.63 -16.84
N LEU A 269 -9.85 -3.29 -16.43
CA LEU A 269 -8.63 -3.81 -17.05
C LEU A 269 -8.53 -5.33 -16.89
N CYS A 270 -8.73 -5.84 -15.68
CA CYS A 270 -8.65 -7.27 -15.40
C CYS A 270 -9.71 -8.09 -16.14
N SER A 271 -10.91 -7.54 -16.32
CA SER A 271 -12.05 -8.23 -16.93
C SER A 271 -12.08 -8.12 -18.45
N PHE A 272 -11.66 -6.97 -19.00
CA PHE A 272 -11.91 -6.64 -20.42
C PHE A 272 -10.66 -6.30 -21.22
N PHE A 273 -9.47 -6.20 -20.62
CA PHE A 273 -8.24 -5.89 -21.33
C PHE A 273 -7.20 -7.01 -21.17
N ASN A 274 -6.35 -7.16 -22.19
CA ASN A 274 -5.17 -8.03 -22.14
C ASN A 274 -3.91 -7.25 -21.72
N ASP A 275 -2.78 -7.97 -21.59
CA ASP A 275 -1.50 -7.40 -21.15
C ASP A 275 -0.95 -6.32 -22.11
N ASP A 276 -1.39 -6.31 -23.37
CA ASP A 276 -1.04 -5.29 -24.37
C ASP A 276 -1.97 -4.05 -24.33
N GLY A 277 -2.95 -4.02 -23.43
CA GLY A 277 -3.90 -2.91 -23.30
C GLY A 277 -4.96 -2.87 -24.40
N LYS A 278 -5.26 -4.01 -25.01
CA LYS A 278 -6.33 -4.17 -26.00
C LYS A 278 -7.55 -4.84 -25.40
N LEU A 279 -8.73 -4.42 -25.85
CA LEU A 279 -10.00 -5.05 -25.47
C LEU A 279 -10.00 -6.54 -25.86
N SER A 280 -10.29 -7.38 -24.88
CA SER A 280 -10.34 -8.84 -25.00
C SER A 280 -11.46 -9.36 -24.12
N PHE A 281 -12.62 -9.62 -24.74
CA PHE A 281 -13.77 -10.26 -24.09
C PHE A 281 -13.60 -11.78 -24.10
N THR A 282 -12.50 -12.27 -23.52
CA THR A 282 -12.34 -13.69 -23.25
C THR A 282 -13.07 -14.01 -21.97
N SER A 283 -14.07 -14.90 -22.02
CA SER A 283 -14.75 -15.43 -20.84
C SER A 283 -13.72 -16.07 -19.91
N LYS A 284 -13.25 -15.34 -18.89
CA LYS A 284 -12.36 -15.93 -17.90
C LYS A 284 -13.20 -16.90 -17.07
N SER A 285 -12.85 -18.18 -17.13
CA SER A 285 -13.32 -19.17 -16.17
C SER A 285 -13.00 -18.68 -14.74
N PRO A 286 -13.86 -18.93 -13.75
CA PRO A 286 -13.61 -18.49 -12.39
C PRO A 286 -12.29 -19.08 -11.88
N ILE A 287 -11.51 -18.25 -11.19
CA ILE A 287 -10.36 -18.66 -10.37
C ILE A 287 -10.86 -19.60 -9.27
#